data_AF-E3DM40-F1
#
_entry.id   AF-E3DM40-F1
#
_cell.length_a   1.000
_cell.length_b   1.000
_cell.length_c   1.000
_cell.angle_alpha   90.00
_cell.angle_beta   90.00
_cell.angle_gamma   90.00
#
_symmetry.space_group_name_H-M   'P 1'
#
loop_
_entity.id
_entity.type
_entity.pdbx_description
1 polymer ?
#
loop_
_entity_poly.entity_id
_entity_poly.type
_entity_poly.pdbx_seq_one_letter_code
_entity_poly.pdbx_strand_id
1 'polypeptide(L)'
;MEELDQKERPALFSWHANFFRLNRRKTVVLVNDATDYTVILYGMKKNDFNNFQERVKAGIRRAFEREGIKASLIKKYLSQFEDFYYQKTQDRSHIARINNSCKFAKRFANIGSTP
;
A
#
# COMPACT_ATOMS: atom_id res chain seq x y z
N MET A 1 16.86 -28.16 -3.64
CA MET A 1 16.38 -26.77 -3.48
C MET A 1 14.89 -26.88 -3.32
N GLU A 2 14.41 -26.85 -2.09
CA GLU A 2 13.00 -27.07 -1.77
C GLU A 2 12.22 -25.86 -2.28
N GLU A 3 11.32 -26.09 -3.24
CA GLU A 3 10.33 -25.09 -3.65
C GLU A 3 9.48 -24.77 -2.42
N LEU A 4 9.68 -23.58 -1.85
CA LEU A 4 8.85 -23.08 -0.78
C LEU A 4 7.46 -22.83 -1.37
N ASP A 5 6.57 -23.79 -1.11
CA ASP A 5 5.15 -23.76 -1.43
C ASP A 5 4.57 -22.41 -0.95
N GLN A 6 4.38 -21.47 -1.88
CA GLN A 6 3.75 -20.19 -1.59
C GLN A 6 2.30 -20.50 -1.26
N LYS A 7 2.00 -20.62 0.04
CA LYS A 7 0.64 -20.65 0.57
C LYS A 7 -0.14 -19.53 -0.12
N GLU A 8 -1.06 -19.86 -1.04
CA GLU A 8 -1.86 -18.87 -1.75
C GLU A 8 -2.62 -18.03 -0.72
N ARG A 9 -2.18 -16.79 -0.52
CA ARG A 9 -2.87 -15.86 0.38
C ARG A 9 -4.04 -15.24 -0.39
N PRO A 10 -5.24 -15.14 0.22
CA PRO A 10 -6.36 -14.51 -0.46
C PRO A 10 -5.99 -13.08 -0.88
N ALA A 11 -6.22 -12.74 -2.15
CA ALA A 11 -5.90 -11.43 -2.73
C ALA A 11 -6.48 -10.25 -1.92
N LEU A 12 -7.59 -10.48 -1.19
CA LEU A 12 -8.20 -9.50 -0.31
C LEU A 12 -7.27 -9.03 0.82
N PHE A 13 -6.39 -9.91 1.31
CA PHE A 13 -5.44 -9.61 2.39
C PHE A 13 -4.02 -9.32 1.86
N SER A 14 -3.82 -9.39 0.55
CA SER A 14 -2.55 -9.13 -0.12
C SER A 14 -2.48 -7.69 -0.62
N TRP A 15 -1.32 -7.06 -0.42
CA TRP A 15 -1.05 -5.68 -0.82
C TRP A 15 0.33 -5.55 -1.42
N HIS A 16 0.43 -4.83 -2.54
CA HIS A 16 1.69 -4.48 -3.16
C HIS A 16 2.12 -3.07 -2.78
N ALA A 17 3.37 -2.91 -2.36
CA ALA A 17 3.98 -1.61 -2.10
C ALA A 17 4.89 -1.18 -3.24
N ASN A 18 4.71 0.06 -3.70
CA ASN A 18 5.57 0.73 -4.66
C ASN A 18 6.24 1.94 -4.00
N PHE A 19 7.54 2.07 -4.21
CA PHE A 19 8.37 3.09 -3.57
C PHE A 19 8.85 4.09 -4.60
N PHE A 20 8.62 5.38 -4.36
CA PHE A 20 9.16 6.44 -5.20
C PHE A 20 9.39 7.72 -4.38
N ARG A 21 9.94 8.75 -5.02
CA ARG A 21 10.07 10.08 -4.42
C ARG A 21 9.04 11.02 -5.03
N LEU A 22 8.28 11.70 -4.18
CA LEU A 22 7.35 12.76 -4.55
C LEU A 22 7.73 14.01 -3.75
N ASN A 23 8.00 15.13 -4.44
CA ASN A 23 8.47 16.39 -3.84
C ASN A 23 9.66 16.18 -2.87
N ARG A 24 10.67 15.44 -3.32
CA ARG A 24 11.89 15.06 -2.55
C ARG A 24 11.63 14.21 -1.29
N ARG A 25 10.41 13.72 -1.07
CA ARG A 25 10.05 12.86 0.06
C ARG A 25 9.82 11.42 -0.39
N LYS A 26 10.28 10.45 0.40
CA LYS A 26 9.99 9.03 0.14
C LYS A 26 8.49 8.80 0.31
N THR A 27 7.89 8.17 -0.68
CA THR A 27 6.46 7.90 -0.74
C THR A 27 6.25 6.44 -1.07
N VAL A 28 5.28 5.83 -0.40
CA VAL A 28 4.89 4.43 -0.59
C VAL A 28 3.45 4.40 -1.05
N VAL A 29 3.19 3.77 -2.18
CA VAL A 29 1.85 3.49 -2.68
C VAL A 29 1.55 2.03 -2.42
N LEU A 30 0.53 1.78 -1.62
CA LEU A 30 0.00 0.45 -1.30
C LEU A 30 -1.23 0.23 -2.18
N VAL A 31 -1.29 -0.89 -2.88
CA VAL A 31 -2.44 -1.29 -3.70
C VAL A 31 -2.92 -2.65 -3.23
N ASN A 32 -4.21 -2.79 -2.95
CA ASN A 32 -4.82 -4.07 -2.60
C ASN A 32 -5.09 -4.93 -3.84
N ASP A 33 -4.75 -6.21 -3.76
CA ASP A 33 -4.72 -7.08 -4.95
C ASP A 33 -6.11 -7.49 -5.42
N ALA A 34 -7.09 -7.53 -4.51
CA ALA A 34 -8.47 -7.88 -4.87
C ALA A 34 -9.30 -6.71 -5.38
N THR A 35 -8.94 -5.47 -5.02
CA THR A 35 -9.84 -4.31 -5.17
C THR A 35 -9.22 -3.10 -5.86
N ASP A 36 -7.91 -3.11 -6.13
CA ASP A 36 -7.13 -1.93 -6.56
C ASP A 36 -7.19 -0.74 -5.57
N TYR A 37 -7.75 -0.96 -4.37
CA TYR A 37 -7.86 0.07 -3.35
C TYR A 37 -6.47 0.55 -2.96
N THR A 38 -6.27 1.87 -3.03
CA THR A 38 -4.94 2.48 -2.96
C THR A 38 -4.78 3.31 -1.69
N VAL A 39 -3.72 3.06 -0.93
CA VAL A 39 -3.32 3.85 0.24
C VAL A 39 -1.94 4.45 0.01
N ILE A 40 -1.80 5.76 0.18
CA ILE A 40 -0.53 6.47 -0.03
C ILE A 40 0.07 6.89 1.31
N LEU A 41 1.25 6.35 1.64
CA LEU A 41 2.06 6.82 2.77
C LEU A 41 3.06 7.86 2.25
N TYR A 42 2.69 9.13 2.36
CA TYR A 42 3.51 10.27 1.93
C TYR A 42 4.46 10.72 3.05
N GLY A 43 5.68 11.16 2.68
CA GLY A 43 6.58 11.80 3.65
C GLY A 43 7.36 10.84 4.55
N MET A 44 7.50 9.57 4.18
CA MET A 44 8.13 8.53 5.00
C MET A 44 9.59 8.86 5.31
N LYS A 45 9.96 8.84 6.59
CA LYS A 45 11.33 9.04 7.10
C LYS A 45 12.06 7.70 7.22
N LYS A 46 13.39 7.74 7.38
CA LYS A 46 14.22 6.52 7.54
C LYS A 46 13.68 5.59 8.64
N ASN A 47 13.34 6.16 9.80
CA ASN A 47 12.82 5.39 10.94
C ASN A 47 11.45 4.74 10.67
N ASP A 48 10.66 5.27 9.73
CA ASP A 48 9.38 4.68 9.36
C ASP A 48 9.56 3.35 8.61
N PHE A 49 10.70 3.16 7.94
CA PHE A 49 11.04 1.90 7.29
C PHE A 49 11.53 0.84 8.29
N ASN A 50 12.06 1.23 9.45
CA ASN A 50 12.42 0.29 10.51
C ASN A 50 11.17 -0.41 11.10
N ASN A 51 10.03 0.30 11.08
CA ASN A 51 8.73 -0.20 11.56
C ASN A 51 7.70 -0.25 10.42
N PHE A 52 8.14 -0.64 9.22
CA PHE A 52 7.36 -0.46 7.99
C PHE A 52 6.00 -1.16 8.03
N GLN A 53 5.95 -2.40 8.53
CA GLN A 53 4.70 -3.18 8.64
C GLN A 53 3.67 -2.45 9.51
N GLU A 54 4.09 -1.90 10.64
CA GLU A 54 3.21 -1.12 11.52
C GLU A 54 2.74 0.18 10.87
N ARG A 55 3.61 0.82 10.07
CA ARG A 55 3.22 2.01 9.28
C ARG A 55 2.19 1.67 8.21
N VAL A 56 2.34 0.54 7.54
CA VAL A 56 1.36 0.02 6.56
C VAL A 56 0.02 -0.26 7.23
N LYS A 57 0.01 -1.07 8.31
CA LYS A 57 -1.21 -1.38 9.08
C LYS A 57 -1.90 -0.11 9.57
N ALA A 58 -1.15 0.85 10.09
CA ALA A 58 -1.70 2.13 10.53
C ALA A 58 -2.22 3.00 9.38
N GLY A 59 -1.63 2.92 8.19
CA GLY A 59 -2.12 3.59 6.99
C GLY A 59 -3.44 3.01 6.51
N ILE A 60 -3.51 1.68 6.36
CA ILE A 60 -4.73 0.96 5.95
C ILE A 60 -5.86 1.19 6.97
N ARG A 61 -5.56 1.08 8.27
CA ARG A 61 -6.50 1.38 9.35
C ARG A 61 -7.13 2.77 9.17
N ARG A 62 -6.32 3.81 9.04
CA ARG A 62 -6.80 5.20 8.88
C ARG A 62 -7.61 5.39 7.61
N ALA A 63 -7.23 4.72 6.52
CA ALA A 63 -7.99 4.76 5.28
C ALA A 63 -9.38 4.14 5.49
N PHE A 64 -9.45 2.93 6.06
CA PHE A 64 -10.71 2.25 6.34
C PHE A 64 -11.61 2.98 7.35
N GLU A 65 -11.01 3.61 8.36
CA GLU A 65 -11.75 4.46 9.31
C GLU A 65 -12.41 5.65 8.61
N ARG A 66 -11.71 6.27 7.64
CA ARG A 66 -12.25 7.39 6.83
C ARG A 66 -13.37 6.95 5.89
N GLU A 67 -13.33 5.71 5.41
CA GLU A 67 -14.41 5.08 4.64
C GLU A 67 -15.61 4.64 5.52
N GLY A 68 -15.56 4.89 6.83
CA GLY A 68 -16.65 4.55 7.76
C GLY A 68 -16.74 3.06 8.09
N ILE A 69 -15.70 2.27 7.82
CA ILE A 69 -15.68 0.84 8.12
C ILE A 69 -15.63 0.65 9.63
N LYS A 70 -16.49 -0.23 10.16
CA LYS A 70 -16.58 -0.52 11.59
C LYS A 70 -15.23 -0.97 12.16
N ALA A 71 -14.82 -0.38 13.28
CA ALA A 71 -13.53 -0.67 13.93
C ALA A 71 -13.31 -2.17 14.24
N SER A 72 -14.37 -2.90 14.57
CA SER A 72 -14.33 -4.35 14.78
C SER A 72 -13.97 -5.13 13.50
N LEU A 73 -14.49 -4.70 12.35
CA LEU A 73 -14.18 -5.29 11.05
C LEU A 73 -12.76 -4.94 10.61
N ILE A 74 -12.32 -3.69 10.84
CA ILE A 74 -10.92 -3.28 10.59
C ILE A 74 -9.96 -4.13 11.43
N LYS A 75 -10.27 -4.34 12.71
CA LYS A 75 -9.45 -5.20 13.59
C LYS A 75 -9.39 -6.64 13.07
N LYS A 76 -10.53 -7.21 12.67
CA LYS A 76 -10.60 -8.57 12.09
C LYS A 76 -9.83 -8.67 10.77
N TYR A 77 -9.96 -7.67 9.90
CA TYR A 77 -9.24 -7.62 8.62
C TYR A 77 -7.72 -7.56 8.85
N LEU A 78 -7.26 -6.63 9.71
CA LEU A 78 -5.82 -6.46 9.98
C LEU A 78 -5.23 -7.62 10.80
N SER A 79 -6.05 -8.47 11.44
CA SER A 79 -5.56 -9.69 12.10
C SER A 79 -5.26 -10.81 11.10
N GLN A 80 -5.80 -10.77 9.88
CA GLN A 80 -5.42 -11.69 8.80
C GLN A 80 -4.10 -11.26 8.12
N PHE A 81 -3.56 -10.12 8.55
CA PHE A 81 -2.38 -9.47 7.98
C PHE A 81 -1.10 -9.95 8.68
N GLU A 82 -0.73 -11.21 8.46
CA GLU A 82 0.36 -11.83 9.23
C GLU A 82 1.76 -11.48 8.68
N ASP A 83 2.04 -11.61 7.38
CA ASP A 83 3.37 -11.23 6.86
C ASP A 83 3.31 -10.35 5.62
N PHE A 84 4.03 -9.24 5.66
CA PHE A 84 4.17 -8.38 4.50
C PHE A 84 5.28 -8.94 3.59
N TYR A 85 4.91 -9.58 2.48
CA TYR A 85 5.89 -9.99 1.47
C TYR A 85 6.11 -8.84 0.48
N TYR A 86 7.25 -8.16 0.59
CA TYR A 86 7.68 -7.20 -0.42
C TYR A 86 8.44 -7.96 -1.51
N GLN A 87 7.79 -8.23 -2.65
CA GLN A 87 8.51 -8.61 -3.86
C GLN A 87 8.79 -7.36 -4.70
N LYS A 88 10.05 -7.21 -5.13
CA LYS A 88 10.41 -6.23 -6.16
C LYS A 88 9.68 -6.64 -7.45
N THR A 89 8.76 -5.81 -7.92
CA THR A 89 7.80 -6.10 -9.00
C THR A 89 8.47 -6.71 -10.24
N GLN A 90 8.04 -7.91 -10.66
CA GLN A 90 8.47 -8.55 -11.92
C GLN A 90 7.33 -8.75 -12.95
N ASP A 91 6.09 -8.33 -12.67
CA ASP A 91 4.98 -8.60 -13.59
C ASP A 91 4.49 -7.34 -14.34
N ARG A 92 4.36 -7.45 -15.67
CA ARG A 92 4.12 -6.32 -16.61
C ARG A 92 2.68 -5.81 -16.57
N SER A 93 1.71 -6.66 -16.25
CA SER A 93 0.30 -6.26 -16.04
C SER A 93 0.17 -5.34 -14.82
N HIS A 94 1.01 -5.58 -13.81
CA HIS A 94 1.08 -4.82 -12.57
C HIS A 94 1.63 -3.39 -12.80
N ILE A 95 2.62 -3.25 -13.70
CA ILE A 95 3.19 -1.94 -14.08
C ILE A 95 2.11 -1.01 -14.65
N ALA A 96 1.13 -1.53 -15.39
CA ALA A 96 0.05 -0.73 -15.95
C ALA A 96 -0.86 -0.12 -14.86
N ARG A 97 -1.25 -0.92 -13.86
CA ARG A 97 -2.01 -0.46 -12.68
C ARG A 97 -1.22 0.57 -11.87
N ILE A 98 0.08 0.32 -11.67
CA ILE A 98 1.01 1.23 -10.97
C ILE A 98 1.15 2.57 -11.69
N ASN A 99 1.25 2.56 -13.02
CA ASN A 99 1.30 3.77 -13.83
C ASN A 99 0.02 4.60 -13.66
N ASN A 100 -1.14 3.96 -13.54
CA ASN A 100 -2.40 4.65 -13.28
C ASN A 100 -2.43 5.25 -11.86
N SER A 101 -2.09 4.50 -10.81
CA SER A 101 -2.06 5.04 -9.44
C SER A 101 -1.03 6.17 -9.28
N CYS A 102 0.13 6.08 -9.94
CA CYS A 102 1.11 7.17 -10.00
C CYS A 102 0.57 8.42 -10.71
N LYS A 103 -0.21 8.26 -11.79
CA LYS A 103 -0.86 9.39 -12.49
C LYS A 103 -1.87 10.09 -11.57
N PHE A 104 -2.68 9.33 -10.83
CA PHE A 104 -3.62 9.91 -9.86
C PHE A 104 -2.90 10.64 -8.72
N ALA A 105 -1.87 10.03 -8.13
CA ALA A 105 -1.09 10.67 -7.06
C ALA A 105 -0.46 12.01 -7.52
N LYS A 106 0.09 12.05 -8.73
CA LYS A 106 0.60 13.30 -9.34
C LYS A 106 -0.51 14.33 -9.55
N ARG A 107 -1.69 13.90 -10.02
CA ARG A 107 -2.84 14.78 -10.25
C ARG A 107 -3.32 15.43 -8.95
N PHE A 108 -3.46 14.66 -7.87
CA PHE A 108 -3.87 15.21 -6.56
C PHE A 108 -2.79 16.07 -5.90
N ALA A 109 -1.51 15.79 -6.12
CA ALA A 109 -0.41 16.64 -5.62
C ALA A 109 -0.41 18.04 -6.26
N ASN A 110 -0.86 18.15 -7.52
CA ASN A 110 -0.86 19.42 -8.27
C ASN A 110 -2.11 20.29 -8.03
N ILE A 111 -3.19 19.74 -7.47
CA ILE A 111 -4.43 20.49 -7.19
C ILE A 111 -4.30 21.36 -5.93
N GLY A 112 -3.37 21.05 -5.03
CA GLY A 112 -3.09 21.85 -3.83
C GLY A 112 -2.05 22.96 -4.01
N SER A 113 -1.68 23.30 -5.25
CA SER A 113 -0.57 24.23 -5.56
C SER A 113 -0.97 25.40 -6.47
N THR A 114 -2.26 25.66 -6.65
CA THR A 114 -2.74 26.87 -7.33
C THR A 114 -3.05 27.92 -6.27
N PRO A 115 -2.46 29.13 -6.34
CA PRO A 115 -2.72 30.22 -5.40
C PRO A 115 -4.18 30.70 -5.46
#